data_AF-A0A1D2SDN2-F1
#
_entry.id   AF-A0A1D2SDN2-F1
#
_cell.length_a   1.000
_cell.length_b   1.000
_cell.length_c   1.000
_cell.angle_alpha   90.00
_cell.angle_beta   90.00
_cell.angle_gamma   90.00
#
_symmetry.space_group_name_H-M   'P 1'
#
loop_
_entity.id
_entity.type
_entity.pdbx_description
1 polymer ?
#
loop_
_entity_poly.entity_id
_entity_poly.type
_entity_poly.pdbx_seq_one_letter_code
_entity_poly.pdbx_strand_id
1 'polypeptide(L)'
;MSLQTDLHNAVTQVTADSALLHAVVHGGVLETVSTEGGVVVTFAKLLNDADARINLAAQGILAQSESAALDALASAELASTEADRAQSAASQSVTDTNTVLQLVQTSGNQILVDAEAVLQQVITRLLAAGLPDVLTGARGMLLKVKADESGYELVHTAALPRFYGFALSSDGSELLLTETRDQGVHAQSFLAWTLTEGVTFAFHDNALEVQL
;
A
#
# COMPACT_ATOMS: atom_id res chain seq x y z
N MET A 1 -34.88 79.64 74.01
CA MET A 1 -34.65 78.25 74.45
C MET A 1 -33.74 78.28 75.65
N SER A 2 -33.99 77.47 76.67
CA SER A 2 -33.12 77.37 77.84
C SER A 2 -32.21 76.15 77.71
N LEU A 3 -31.03 76.21 78.33
CA LEU A 3 -30.09 75.08 78.44
C LEU A 3 -30.76 73.78 78.94
N GLN A 4 -31.80 73.91 79.77
CA GLN A 4 -32.54 72.78 80.31
C GLN A 4 -33.40 72.09 79.23
N THR A 5 -34.02 72.86 78.33
CA THR A 5 -34.79 72.33 77.20
C THR A 5 -33.88 71.64 76.18
N ASP A 6 -32.73 72.25 75.87
CA ASP A 6 -31.79 71.69 74.90
C ASP A 6 -31.15 70.38 75.41
N LEU A 7 -30.79 70.33 76.70
CA LEU A 7 -30.28 69.12 77.34
C LEU A 7 -31.33 68.00 77.35
N HIS A 8 -32.60 68.32 77.63
CA HIS A 8 -33.68 67.34 77.62
C HIS A 8 -33.91 66.74 76.23
N ASN A 9 -33.87 67.57 75.18
CA ASN A 9 -34.00 67.11 73.80
C ASN A 9 -32.82 66.21 73.38
N ALA A 10 -31.59 66.59 73.75
CA ALA A 10 -30.40 65.79 73.46
C ALA A 10 -30.44 64.42 74.15
N VAL A 11 -30.84 64.36 75.42
CA VAL A 11 -30.98 63.09 76.16
C VAL A 11 -32.06 62.21 75.55
N THR A 12 -33.18 62.81 75.13
CA THR A 12 -34.28 62.09 74.46
C THR A 12 -33.79 61.47 73.15
N GLN A 13 -33.06 62.23 72.33
CA GLN A 13 -32.51 61.74 71.08
C GLN A 13 -31.50 60.60 71.30
N VAL A 14 -30.53 60.79 72.19
CA VAL A 14 -29.53 59.76 72.50
C VAL A 14 -30.18 58.48 73.05
N THR A 15 -31.25 58.61 73.83
CA THR A 15 -31.99 57.44 74.35
C THR A 15 -32.69 56.69 73.21
N ALA A 16 -33.30 57.40 72.27
CA ALA A 16 -33.93 56.80 71.09
C ALA A 16 -32.89 56.10 70.19
N ASP A 17 -31.78 56.77 69.88
CA ASP A 17 -30.71 56.22 69.05
C ASP A 17 -30.04 55.01 69.72
N SER A 18 -29.85 55.06 71.04
CA SER A 18 -29.29 53.92 71.80
C SER A 18 -30.23 52.71 71.83
N ALA A 19 -31.55 52.94 71.81
CA ALA A 19 -32.53 51.85 71.72
C ALA A 19 -32.51 51.21 70.32
N LEU A 20 -32.38 52.01 69.25
CA LEU A 20 -32.20 51.50 67.88
C LEU A 20 -30.91 50.69 67.76
N LEU A 21 -29.79 51.20 68.29
CA LEU A 21 -28.52 50.46 68.31
C LEU A 21 -28.63 49.15 69.07
N HIS A 22 -29.28 49.17 70.25
CA HIS A 22 -29.52 47.95 71.03
C HIS A 22 -30.33 46.92 70.23
N ALA A 23 -31.37 47.35 69.52
CA ALA A 23 -32.18 46.47 68.67
C ALA A 23 -31.36 45.90 67.49
N VAL A 24 -30.47 46.69 66.87
CA VAL A 24 -29.59 46.19 65.80
C VAL A 24 -28.59 45.16 66.32
N VAL A 25 -28.02 45.38 67.51
CA VAL A 25 -26.99 44.51 68.11
C VAL A 25 -27.57 43.24 68.71
N HIS A 26 -28.71 43.32 69.39
CA HIS A 26 -29.28 42.21 70.16
C HIS A 26 -30.58 41.63 69.59
N GLY A 27 -31.05 42.16 68.45
CA GLY A 27 -32.22 41.61 67.77
C GLY A 27 -31.96 40.23 67.15
N GLY A 28 -33.04 39.53 66.84
CA GLY A 28 -33.05 38.13 66.39
C GLY A 28 -32.64 37.92 64.93
N VAL A 29 -32.51 36.64 64.53
CA VAL A 29 -32.02 36.19 63.20
C VAL A 29 -32.95 36.49 62.02
N LEU A 30 -34.20 36.88 62.28
CA LEU A 30 -35.17 37.26 61.25
C LEU A 30 -35.56 38.75 61.32
N GLU A 31 -35.01 39.48 62.28
CA GLU A 31 -35.47 40.82 62.61
C GLU A 31 -34.80 41.89 61.76
N THR A 32 -35.54 42.99 61.61
CA THR A 32 -35.06 44.22 60.99
C THR A 32 -35.48 45.39 61.86
N VAL A 33 -34.68 46.45 61.84
CA VAL A 33 -34.89 47.66 62.64
C VAL A 33 -35.13 48.82 61.67
N SER A 34 -36.25 49.52 61.84
CA SER A 34 -36.52 50.73 61.07
C SER A 34 -35.78 51.90 61.70
N THR A 35 -34.88 52.52 60.95
CA THR A 35 -34.15 53.73 61.35
C THR A 35 -34.60 54.91 60.49
N GLU A 36 -34.19 56.13 60.84
CA GLU A 36 -34.45 57.31 60.00
C GLU A 36 -33.81 57.19 58.60
N GLY A 37 -32.72 56.44 58.48
CA GLY A 37 -32.05 56.13 57.21
C GLY A 37 -32.64 54.94 56.45
N GLY A 38 -33.75 54.36 56.93
CA GLY A 38 -34.39 53.19 56.36
C GLY A 38 -34.23 51.93 57.21
N VAL A 39 -34.70 50.80 56.67
CA VAL A 39 -34.67 49.51 57.37
C VAL A 39 -33.27 48.91 57.29
N VAL A 40 -32.72 48.54 58.44
CA VAL A 40 -31.47 47.79 58.55
C VAL A 40 -31.73 46.41 59.15
N VAL A 41 -30.88 45.45 58.82
CA VAL A 41 -30.92 44.12 59.44
C VAL A 41 -30.20 44.13 60.79
N THR A 42 -30.59 43.22 61.68
CA THR A 42 -29.81 42.96 62.90
C THR A 42 -28.51 42.24 62.54
N PHE A 43 -27.53 42.27 63.45
CA PHE A 43 -26.29 41.48 63.27
C PHE A 43 -26.56 39.98 63.17
N ALA A 44 -27.49 39.47 63.99
CA ALA A 44 -27.88 38.07 63.96
C ALA A 44 -28.49 37.67 62.61
N LYS A 45 -29.32 38.52 62.02
CA LYS A 45 -29.89 38.29 60.69
C LYS A 45 -28.83 38.29 59.59
N LEU A 46 -27.90 39.26 59.62
CA LEU A 46 -26.82 39.34 58.65
C LEU A 46 -25.97 38.05 58.63
N LEU A 47 -25.60 37.55 59.81
CA LEU A 47 -24.84 36.30 59.97
C LEU A 47 -25.63 35.09 59.47
N ASN A 48 -26.91 34.98 59.86
CA ASN A 48 -27.77 33.88 59.43
C ASN A 48 -27.96 33.84 57.89
N ASP A 49 -28.19 35.01 57.28
CA ASP A 49 -28.36 35.11 55.83
C ASP A 49 -27.02 34.82 55.10
N ALA A 50 -25.88 35.21 55.68
CA ALA A 50 -24.56 34.88 55.15
C ALA A 50 -24.26 33.37 55.23
N ASP A 51 -24.53 32.73 56.36
CA ASP A 51 -24.37 31.29 56.55
C ASP A 51 -25.24 30.50 55.56
N ALA A 52 -26.51 30.90 55.38
CA ALA A 52 -27.41 30.28 54.42
C ALA A 52 -26.86 30.37 52.98
N ARG A 53 -26.34 31.54 52.59
CA ARG A 53 -25.73 31.75 51.27
C ARG A 53 -24.47 30.93 51.07
N ILE A 54 -23.60 30.87 52.08
CA ILE A 54 -22.35 30.10 52.04
C ILE A 54 -22.66 28.61 51.90
N ASN A 55 -23.58 28.09 52.71
CA ASN A 55 -23.95 26.68 52.68
C ASN A 55 -24.59 26.29 51.34
N LEU A 56 -25.45 27.14 50.78
CA LEU A 56 -26.03 26.91 49.46
C LEU A 56 -24.95 26.90 48.35
N ALA A 57 -24.02 27.85 48.38
CA ALA A 57 -22.92 27.90 47.42
C ALA A 57 -21.99 26.69 47.55
N ALA A 58 -21.67 26.27 48.77
CA ALA A 58 -20.83 25.11 49.04
C ALA A 58 -21.47 23.81 48.53
N GLN A 59 -22.78 23.64 48.72
CA GLN A 59 -23.52 22.49 48.16
C GLN A 59 -23.49 22.49 46.62
N GLY A 60 -23.64 23.67 46.00
CA GLY A 60 -23.52 23.80 44.55
C GLY A 60 -22.14 23.39 44.02
N ILE A 61 -21.07 23.84 44.67
CA ILE A 61 -19.68 23.50 44.30
C ILE A 61 -19.42 22.01 44.52
N LEU A 62 -19.94 21.42 45.61
CA LEU A 62 -19.80 19.98 45.87
C LEU A 62 -20.46 19.17 44.76
N ALA A 63 -21.71 19.48 44.40
CA ALA A 63 -22.43 18.80 43.33
C ALA A 63 -21.72 18.93 41.97
N GLN A 64 -21.17 20.11 41.65
CA GLN A 64 -20.36 20.30 40.44
C GLN A 64 -19.07 19.48 40.46
N SER A 65 -18.41 19.40 41.61
CA SER A 65 -17.17 18.63 41.77
C SER A 65 -17.43 17.12 41.63
N GLU A 66 -18.53 16.62 42.20
CA GLU A 66 -18.96 15.23 42.04
C GLU A 66 -19.26 14.89 40.58
N SER A 67 -20.00 15.75 39.88
CA SER A 67 -20.27 15.58 38.45
C SER A 67 -18.98 15.55 37.63
N ALA A 68 -18.08 16.52 37.84
CA ALA A 68 -16.81 16.57 37.11
C ALA A 68 -15.92 15.35 37.40
N ALA A 69 -15.94 14.82 38.63
CA ALA A 69 -15.22 13.61 38.98
C ALA A 69 -15.79 12.37 38.28
N LEU A 70 -17.12 12.26 38.18
CA LEU A 70 -17.78 11.17 37.44
C LEU A 70 -17.48 11.24 35.94
N ASP A 71 -17.52 12.43 35.34
CA ASP A 71 -17.19 12.63 33.93
C ASP A 71 -15.73 12.28 33.63
N ALA A 72 -14.81 12.65 34.54
CA ALA A 72 -13.40 12.30 34.44
C ALA A 72 -13.16 10.79 34.56
N LEU A 73 -13.87 10.11 35.48
CA LEU A 73 -13.81 8.65 35.62
C LEU A 73 -14.29 7.96 34.34
N ALA A 74 -15.44 8.35 33.81
CA ALA A 74 -15.98 7.78 32.56
C ALA A 74 -15.01 8.00 31.38
N SER A 75 -14.41 9.19 31.29
CA SER A 75 -13.41 9.49 30.26
C SER A 75 -12.15 8.61 30.39
N ALA A 76 -11.70 8.35 31.62
CA ALA A 76 -10.56 7.47 31.89
C ALA A 76 -10.86 6.00 31.54
N GLU A 77 -12.06 5.52 31.85
CA GLU A 77 -12.50 4.16 31.50
C GLU A 77 -12.57 3.94 29.98
N LEU A 78 -13.10 4.94 29.25
CA LEU A 78 -13.12 4.92 27.78
C LEU A 78 -11.70 4.91 27.21
N ALA A 79 -10.80 5.75 27.74
CA ALA A 79 -9.42 5.80 27.30
C ALA A 79 -8.67 4.48 27.57
N SER A 80 -8.90 3.85 28.73
CA SER A 80 -8.33 2.54 29.05
C SER A 80 -8.82 1.48 28.07
N THR A 81 -10.13 1.44 27.81
CA THR A 81 -10.71 0.46 26.89
C THR A 81 -10.16 0.64 25.47
N GLU A 82 -10.00 1.87 25.01
CA GLU A 82 -9.43 2.15 23.68
C GLU A 82 -7.94 1.76 23.61
N ALA A 83 -7.18 1.95 24.68
CA ALA A 83 -5.80 1.49 24.76
C ALA A 83 -5.70 -0.05 24.65
N ASP A 84 -6.59 -0.79 25.32
CA ASP A 84 -6.64 -2.25 25.24
C ASP A 84 -7.00 -2.75 23.82
N ARG A 85 -7.95 -2.07 23.15
CA ARG A 85 -8.28 -2.35 21.74
C ARG A 85 -7.10 -2.10 20.83
N ALA A 86 -6.42 -0.97 20.99
CA ALA A 86 -5.25 -0.62 20.19
C ALA A 86 -4.11 -1.64 20.37
N GLN A 87 -3.85 -2.07 21.62
CA GLN A 87 -2.87 -3.11 21.92
C GLN A 87 -3.22 -4.45 21.26
N SER A 88 -4.49 -4.84 21.32
CA SER A 88 -4.98 -6.08 20.71
C SER A 88 -4.85 -6.04 19.19
N ALA A 89 -5.24 -4.95 18.55
CA ALA A 89 -5.10 -4.75 17.10
C ALA A 89 -3.63 -4.77 16.65
N ALA A 90 -2.73 -4.15 17.41
CA ALA A 90 -1.29 -4.19 17.13
C ALA A 90 -0.74 -5.62 17.23
N SER A 91 -1.13 -6.38 18.26
CA SER A 91 -0.71 -7.76 18.46
C SER A 91 -1.19 -8.69 17.34
N GLN A 92 -2.44 -8.50 16.89
CA GLN A 92 -2.99 -9.23 15.75
C GLN A 92 -2.22 -8.88 14.46
N SER A 93 -1.94 -7.60 14.22
CA SER A 93 -1.22 -7.16 13.02
C SER A 93 0.19 -7.76 12.94
N VAL A 94 0.89 -7.90 14.08
CA VAL A 94 2.19 -8.60 14.14
C VAL A 94 2.04 -10.08 13.79
N THR A 95 0.99 -10.74 14.30
CA THR A 95 0.71 -12.15 14.02
C THR A 95 0.41 -12.39 12.55
N ASP A 96 -0.43 -11.53 11.94
CA ASP A 96 -0.77 -11.59 10.53
C ASP A 96 0.47 -11.36 9.66
N THR A 97 1.29 -10.36 10.01
CA THR A 97 2.55 -10.06 9.31
C THR A 97 3.50 -11.26 9.34
N ASN A 98 3.66 -11.91 10.49
CA ASN A 98 4.50 -13.10 10.62
C ASN A 98 3.96 -14.28 9.80
N THR A 99 2.64 -14.46 9.76
CA THR A 99 1.99 -15.50 8.96
C THR A 99 2.24 -15.29 7.47
N VAL A 100 2.07 -14.05 6.98
CA VAL A 100 2.36 -13.69 5.59
C VAL A 100 3.85 -13.89 5.27
N LEU A 101 4.74 -13.49 6.17
CA LEU A 101 6.18 -13.68 5.97
C LEU A 101 6.55 -15.17 5.84
N GLN A 102 6.01 -16.02 6.71
CA GLN A 102 6.22 -17.47 6.63
C GLN A 102 5.67 -18.08 5.34
N LEU A 103 4.49 -17.62 4.90
CA LEU A 103 3.91 -18.05 3.63
C LEU A 103 4.79 -17.64 2.46
N VAL A 104 5.22 -16.38 2.39
CA VAL A 104 6.09 -15.88 1.31
C VAL A 104 7.42 -16.64 1.28
N GLN A 105 8.04 -16.92 2.43
CA GLN A 105 9.26 -17.71 2.50
C GLN A 105 9.05 -19.14 1.98
N THR A 106 7.96 -19.78 2.41
CA THR A 106 7.64 -21.16 1.99
C THR A 106 7.34 -21.22 0.49
N SER A 107 6.47 -20.34 0.00
CA SER A 107 6.12 -20.27 -1.42
C SER A 107 7.31 -19.89 -2.29
N GLY A 108 8.15 -18.95 -1.84
CA GLY A 108 9.38 -18.57 -2.54
C GLY A 108 10.34 -19.75 -2.68
N ASN A 109 10.57 -20.51 -1.60
CA ASN A 109 11.39 -21.72 -1.66
C ASN A 109 10.78 -22.79 -2.57
N GLN A 110 9.45 -22.97 -2.54
CA GLN A 110 8.77 -23.93 -3.40
C GLN A 110 8.92 -23.57 -4.88
N ILE A 111 8.80 -22.28 -5.25
CA ILE A 111 9.01 -21.81 -6.63
C ILE A 111 10.42 -22.15 -7.11
N LEU A 112 11.44 -21.98 -6.27
CA LEU A 112 12.82 -22.33 -6.63
C LEU A 112 12.99 -23.84 -6.84
N VAL A 113 12.38 -24.67 -5.98
CA VAL A 113 12.37 -26.13 -6.12
C VAL A 113 11.66 -26.55 -7.40
N ASP A 114 10.49 -25.97 -7.68
CA ASP A 114 9.70 -26.29 -8.87
C ASP A 114 10.43 -25.86 -10.15
N ALA A 115 11.06 -24.68 -10.15
CA ALA A 115 11.86 -24.20 -11.27
C ALA A 115 13.06 -25.11 -11.56
N GLU A 116 13.76 -25.56 -10.52
CA GLU A 116 14.86 -26.52 -10.66
C GLU A 116 14.37 -27.86 -11.21
N ALA A 117 13.24 -28.37 -10.71
CA ALA A 117 12.64 -29.61 -11.20
C ALA A 117 12.25 -29.51 -12.69
N VAL A 118 11.66 -28.39 -13.11
CA VAL A 118 11.33 -28.13 -14.52
C VAL A 118 12.60 -28.05 -15.37
N LEU A 119 13.64 -27.35 -14.91
CA LEU A 119 14.91 -27.27 -15.63
C LEU A 119 15.53 -28.66 -15.83
N GLN A 120 15.60 -29.47 -14.77
CA GLN A 120 16.12 -30.83 -14.85
C GLN A 120 15.28 -31.70 -15.79
N GLN A 121 13.96 -31.53 -15.79
CA GLN A 121 13.08 -32.24 -16.72
C GLN A 121 13.34 -31.83 -18.18
N VAL A 122 13.53 -30.53 -18.46
CA VAL A 122 13.85 -30.03 -19.81
C VAL A 122 15.20 -30.56 -20.28
N ILE A 123 16.23 -30.50 -19.43
CA ILE A 123 17.56 -31.05 -19.73
C ILE A 123 17.45 -32.55 -20.04
N THR A 124 16.74 -33.30 -19.20
CA THR A 124 16.55 -34.75 -19.40
C THR A 124 15.85 -35.04 -20.74
N ARG A 125 14.80 -34.28 -21.08
CA ARG A 125 14.09 -34.43 -22.36
C ARG A 125 14.96 -34.05 -23.56
N LEU A 126 15.79 -33.01 -23.43
CA LEU A 126 16.69 -32.59 -24.51
C LEU A 126 17.78 -33.63 -24.76
N LEU A 127 18.37 -34.17 -23.69
CA LEU A 127 19.34 -35.28 -23.77
C LEU A 127 18.69 -36.53 -24.36
N ALA A 128 17.48 -36.89 -23.92
CA ALA A 128 16.73 -38.03 -24.45
C ALA A 128 16.31 -37.84 -25.93
N ALA A 129 16.15 -36.61 -26.40
CA ALA A 129 15.89 -36.33 -27.81
C ALA A 129 17.10 -36.64 -28.70
N GLY A 130 18.32 -36.71 -28.14
CA GLY A 130 19.52 -37.11 -28.88
C GLY A 130 19.83 -36.19 -30.06
N LEU A 131 19.59 -34.88 -29.91
CA LEU A 131 19.92 -33.88 -30.92
C LEU A 131 21.43 -33.59 -30.91
N PRO A 132 22.06 -33.31 -32.08
CA PRO A 132 23.46 -32.90 -32.11
C PRO A 132 23.70 -31.55 -31.41
N ASP A 133 24.72 -31.49 -30.54
CA ASP A 133 25.06 -30.29 -29.78
C ASP A 133 25.69 -29.16 -30.63
N VAL A 134 26.22 -29.51 -31.82
CA VAL A 134 26.87 -28.56 -32.75
C VAL A 134 26.50 -28.92 -34.19
N LEU A 135 26.05 -27.92 -34.96
CA LEU A 135 25.79 -28.02 -36.40
C LEU A 135 26.86 -27.34 -37.26
N THR A 136 27.89 -26.77 -36.65
CA THR A 136 29.00 -26.14 -37.37
C THR A 136 29.69 -27.16 -38.27
N GLY A 137 29.78 -26.86 -39.57
CA GLY A 137 30.34 -27.76 -40.57
C GLY A 137 29.33 -28.72 -41.21
N ALA A 138 28.11 -28.83 -40.69
CA ALA A 138 27.05 -29.71 -41.20
C ALA A 138 26.25 -29.11 -42.38
N ARG A 139 26.88 -28.24 -43.20
CA ARG A 139 26.21 -27.61 -44.35
C ARG A 139 25.74 -28.69 -45.33
N GLY A 140 24.50 -28.57 -45.81
CA GLY A 140 23.92 -29.54 -46.75
C GLY A 140 23.59 -30.92 -46.14
N MET A 141 23.61 -31.06 -44.82
CA MET A 141 23.16 -32.26 -44.11
C MET A 141 21.73 -32.08 -43.58
N LEU A 142 21.00 -33.19 -43.48
CA LEU A 142 19.67 -33.25 -42.86
C LEU A 142 19.74 -33.99 -41.53
N LEU A 143 18.91 -33.59 -40.56
CA LEU A 143 18.68 -34.37 -39.35
C LEU A 143 17.72 -35.51 -39.66
N LYS A 144 18.15 -36.74 -39.42
CA LYS A 144 17.36 -37.95 -39.60
C LYS A 144 17.27 -38.70 -38.28
N VAL A 145 16.09 -39.26 -37.98
CA VAL A 145 15.93 -40.18 -36.84
C VAL A 145 16.72 -41.46 -37.08
N LYS A 146 17.48 -41.91 -36.08
CA LYS A 146 18.25 -43.15 -36.15
C LYS A 146 17.34 -44.37 -36.29
N ALA A 147 17.85 -45.44 -36.89
CA ALA A 147 17.09 -46.67 -37.12
C ALA A 147 16.65 -47.38 -35.84
N ASP A 148 17.35 -47.15 -34.73
CA ASP A 148 17.03 -47.66 -33.40
C ASP A 148 16.14 -46.69 -32.59
N GLU A 149 15.68 -45.60 -33.22
CA GLU A 149 14.87 -44.53 -32.62
C GLU A 149 15.51 -43.84 -31.40
N SER A 150 16.82 -44.03 -31.20
CA SER A 150 17.54 -43.50 -30.03
C SER A 150 17.85 -42.00 -30.09
N GLY A 151 17.50 -41.32 -31.19
CA GLY A 151 17.75 -39.89 -31.39
C GLY A 151 17.95 -39.51 -32.85
N TYR A 152 18.70 -38.44 -33.10
CA TYR A 152 18.96 -37.93 -34.45
C TYR A 152 20.43 -38.12 -34.86
N GLU A 153 20.64 -38.26 -36.15
CA GLU A 153 21.95 -38.24 -36.79
C GLU A 153 21.93 -37.27 -37.98
N LEU A 154 23.09 -36.68 -38.28
CA LEU A 154 23.27 -35.87 -39.47
C LEU A 154 23.58 -36.80 -40.64
N VAL A 155 22.77 -36.73 -41.68
CA VAL A 155 22.97 -37.49 -42.92
C VAL A 155 23.21 -36.56 -44.09
N HIS A 156 24.15 -36.94 -44.96
CA HIS A 156 24.26 -36.31 -46.27
C HIS A 156 22.99 -36.57 -47.06
N THR A 157 22.34 -35.51 -47.54
CA THR A 157 21.21 -35.68 -48.43
C THR A 157 21.70 -35.99 -49.84
N ALA A 158 21.28 -37.13 -50.38
CA ALA A 158 21.45 -37.45 -51.80
C ALA A 158 20.65 -36.50 -52.70
N ALA A 159 19.67 -35.80 -52.10
CA ALA A 159 18.80 -34.79 -52.70
C ALA A 159 19.32 -33.36 -52.49
N LEU A 160 20.63 -33.15 -52.36
CA LEU A 160 21.17 -31.81 -52.63
C LEU A 160 20.85 -31.52 -54.11
N PRO A 161 20.05 -30.48 -54.42
CA PRO A 161 19.70 -30.17 -55.78
C PRO A 161 21.00 -29.91 -56.55
N ARG A 162 21.24 -30.70 -57.60
CA ARG A 162 22.41 -30.53 -58.45
C ARG A 162 22.14 -29.33 -59.34
N PHE A 163 23.05 -28.37 -59.28
CA PHE A 163 23.04 -27.24 -60.17
C PHE A 163 23.61 -27.65 -61.52
N TYR A 164 22.87 -27.31 -62.57
CA TYR A 164 23.32 -27.40 -63.95
C TYR A 164 23.21 -26.00 -64.55
N GLY A 165 24.31 -25.46 -65.07
CA GLY A 165 24.33 -24.15 -65.72
C GLY A 165 25.08 -24.21 -67.04
N PHE A 166 24.52 -23.57 -68.07
CA PHE A 166 25.16 -23.42 -69.37
C PHE A 166 25.70 -22.00 -69.52
N ALA A 167 26.97 -21.88 -69.92
CA ALA A 167 27.62 -20.62 -70.25
C ALA A 167 28.35 -20.77 -71.59
N LEU A 168 28.59 -19.66 -72.29
CA LEU A 168 29.48 -19.66 -73.45
C LEU A 168 30.93 -19.67 -72.97
N SER A 169 31.82 -20.32 -73.73
CA SER A 169 33.27 -20.17 -73.57
C SER A 169 33.66 -18.69 -73.73
N SER A 170 34.84 -18.31 -73.24
CA SER A 170 35.28 -16.90 -73.26
C SER A 170 35.42 -16.32 -74.66
N ASP A 171 35.60 -17.16 -75.68
CA ASP A 171 35.62 -16.83 -77.11
C ASP A 171 34.25 -16.98 -77.80
N GLY A 172 33.22 -17.41 -77.08
CA GLY A 172 31.85 -17.53 -77.57
C GLY A 172 31.61 -18.68 -78.56
N SER A 173 32.60 -19.55 -78.78
CA SER A 173 32.49 -20.64 -79.76
C SER A 173 31.92 -21.94 -79.21
N GLU A 174 31.92 -22.14 -77.90
CA GLU A 174 31.47 -23.39 -77.27
C GLU A 174 30.47 -23.13 -76.15
N LEU A 175 29.50 -24.05 -76.01
CA LEU A 175 28.60 -24.09 -74.86
C LEU A 175 29.21 -24.99 -73.78
N LEU A 176 29.52 -24.41 -72.62
CA LEU A 176 30.11 -25.08 -71.47
C LEU A 176 29.02 -25.42 -70.45
N LEU A 177 28.99 -26.68 -70.01
CA LEU A 177 28.14 -27.14 -68.91
C LEU A 177 28.94 -27.11 -67.59
N THR A 178 28.40 -26.41 -66.60
CA THR A 178 28.84 -26.52 -65.20
C THR A 178 27.84 -27.36 -64.41
N GLU A 179 28.34 -28.42 -63.78
CA GLU A 179 27.58 -29.27 -62.89
C GLU A 179 28.22 -29.25 -61.50
N THR A 180 27.46 -28.87 -60.46
CA THR A 180 27.97 -28.88 -59.09
C THR A 180 26.89 -29.11 -58.05
N ARG A 181 27.30 -29.56 -56.86
CA ARG A 181 26.44 -29.76 -55.69
C ARG A 181 26.89 -28.99 -54.44
N ASP A 182 28.16 -28.62 -54.35
CA ASP A 182 28.78 -28.15 -53.10
C ASP A 182 29.53 -26.81 -53.21
N GLN A 183 29.52 -26.19 -54.39
CA GLN A 183 30.16 -24.89 -54.62
C GLN A 183 29.10 -23.79 -54.72
N GLY A 184 29.35 -22.66 -54.06
CA GLY A 184 28.54 -21.46 -54.27
C GLY A 184 28.68 -21.02 -55.72
N VAL A 185 27.57 -21.05 -56.47
CA VAL A 185 27.53 -20.62 -57.87
C VAL A 185 26.86 -19.26 -57.97
N HIS A 186 27.43 -18.37 -58.77
CA HIS A 186 26.77 -17.12 -59.13
C HIS A 186 25.86 -17.38 -60.33
N ALA A 187 24.54 -17.40 -60.10
CA ALA A 187 23.56 -17.72 -61.14
C ALA A 187 23.66 -16.81 -62.38
N GLN A 188 24.13 -15.57 -62.23
CA GLN A 188 24.33 -14.63 -63.35
C GLN A 188 25.49 -15.01 -64.28
N SER A 189 26.36 -15.93 -63.87
CA SER A 189 27.46 -16.43 -64.72
C SER A 189 26.99 -17.40 -65.80
N PHE A 190 25.69 -17.74 -65.83
CA PHE A 190 25.10 -18.72 -66.73
C PHE A 190 23.98 -18.10 -67.55
N LEU A 191 23.90 -18.47 -68.83
CA LEU A 191 22.85 -18.04 -69.75
C LEU A 191 21.52 -18.73 -69.44
N ALA A 192 21.60 -20.00 -69.03
CA ALA A 192 20.47 -20.79 -68.55
C ALA A 192 20.94 -21.75 -67.45
N TRP A 193 20.10 -22.00 -66.45
CA TRP A 193 20.42 -22.93 -65.37
C TRP A 193 19.19 -23.63 -64.80
N THR A 194 19.39 -24.80 -64.20
CA THR A 194 18.34 -25.59 -63.57
C THR A 194 18.87 -26.29 -62.33
N LEU A 195 17.95 -26.66 -61.44
CA LEU A 195 18.17 -27.53 -60.29
C LEU A 195 17.44 -28.84 -60.55
N THR A 196 17.97 -29.97 -60.05
CA THR A 196 17.47 -31.35 -60.33
C THR A 196 16.03 -31.64 -59.88
N GLU A 197 15.30 -30.65 -59.40
CA GLU A 197 13.91 -30.75 -58.97
C GLU A 197 12.90 -30.36 -60.06
N GLY A 198 13.34 -30.30 -61.33
CA GLY A 198 12.47 -30.05 -62.49
C GLY A 198 12.18 -28.56 -62.75
N VAL A 199 12.70 -27.64 -61.94
CA VAL A 199 12.53 -26.20 -62.14
C VAL A 199 13.65 -25.66 -63.02
N THR A 200 13.29 -25.08 -64.17
CA THR A 200 14.25 -24.50 -65.13
C THR A 200 14.10 -22.97 -65.14
N PHE A 201 15.23 -22.28 -65.03
CA PHE A 201 15.31 -20.82 -65.09
C PHE A 201 16.13 -20.41 -66.31
N ALA A 202 15.56 -19.57 -67.16
CA ALA A 202 16.24 -19.06 -68.35
C ALA A 202 16.09 -17.53 -68.43
N PHE A 203 17.11 -16.88 -69.01
CA PHE A 203 17.01 -15.48 -69.39
C PHE A 203 16.73 -15.39 -70.89
N HIS A 204 15.54 -14.94 -71.24
CA HIS A 204 15.16 -14.62 -72.62
C HIS A 204 14.96 -13.11 -72.71
N ASP A 205 15.68 -12.43 -73.60
CA ASP A 205 15.60 -10.99 -73.81
C ASP A 205 15.70 -10.14 -72.52
N ASN A 206 16.61 -10.53 -71.61
CA ASN A 206 16.80 -9.94 -70.27
C ASN A 206 15.61 -10.08 -69.29
N ALA A 207 14.60 -10.89 -69.61
CA ALA A 207 13.54 -11.28 -68.69
C ALA A 207 13.83 -12.64 -68.06
N LEU A 208 13.60 -12.77 -66.75
CA LEU A 208 13.69 -14.04 -66.05
C LEU A 208 12.40 -14.83 -66.29
N GLU A 209 12.51 -15.96 -66.97
CA GLU A 209 11.42 -16.90 -67.16
C GLU A 209 11.59 -18.11 -66.24
N VAL A 210 10.49 -18.54 -65.62
CA VAL A 210 10.43 -19.72 -64.75
C VAL A 210 9.46 -20.72 -65.36
N GLN A 211 9.95 -21.91 -65.69
CA GLN A 211 9.12 -23.06 -66.05
C GLN A 211 9.14 -24.09 -64.93
N LEU A 212 7.93 -24.48 -64.52
CA LEU A 212 7.64 -25.56 -63.55
C LEU A 212 7.28 -26.85 -64.31
#